data_AF-A0A0M9X8S4-F1
#
_entry.id   AF-A0A0M9X8S4-F1
#
_cell.length_a   1.000
_cell.length_b   1.000
_cell.length_c   1.000
_cell.angle_alpha   90.00
_cell.angle_beta   90.00
_cell.angle_gamma   90.00
#
_symmetry.space_group_name_H-M   'P 1'
#
loop_
_entity.id
_entity.type
_entity.pdbx_description
1 polymer ?
#
loop_
_entity_poly.entity_id
_entity_poly.type
_entity_poly.pdbx_seq_one_letter_code
_entity_poly.pdbx_strand_id
1 'polypeptide(L)'
;KALRAIRSARSEVRHRVWSLAGENAPDTDGQVTIDLDGVLVIAHSDKQDAAATWKKTYGHHPLTAFVDHGPGGTGEPVAALLRPGNAGSNTAADHISTAQLALAQLPKHYRRGRQTLIRTDSAGGTHDFVSWLARRGRWLSYSVGMTVTEAIHEHVLKVPAPAWTAAVETNGEARDGAWVAELTGTLLDGWPKGMRLIVRKERTHPGAQLRITDADGMRITSFATNTPDRPIAELELRHRLRARAEDRIRAARATGLRNLPLHRAAQNKVWLEIVQIAL
;
A
#
# COMPACT_ATOMS: atom_id res chain seq x y z
N LYS A 1 10.02 -1.65 26.30
CA LYS A 1 11.48 -1.38 26.21
C LYS A 1 12.11 -2.12 25.02
N ALA A 2 11.98 -3.45 24.91
CA ALA A 2 12.57 -4.26 23.84
C ALA A 2 12.20 -3.81 22.40
N LEU A 3 10.91 -3.66 22.09
CA LEU A 3 10.47 -3.22 20.75
C LEU A 3 11.11 -1.90 20.29
N ARG A 4 11.24 -0.94 21.22
CA ARG A 4 11.89 0.35 20.93
C ARG A 4 13.37 0.15 20.60
N ALA A 5 14.08 -0.66 21.36
CA ALA A 5 15.49 -0.95 21.12
C ALA A 5 15.70 -1.63 19.75
N ILE A 6 14.89 -2.64 19.43
CA ILE A 6 14.96 -3.36 18.14
C ILE A 6 14.70 -2.39 16.97
N ARG A 7 13.64 -1.58 17.06
CA ARG A 7 13.28 -0.61 16.02
C ARG A 7 14.34 0.49 15.85
N SER A 8 14.97 0.94 16.93
CA SER A 8 16.08 1.89 16.87
C SER A 8 17.28 1.28 16.15
N ALA A 9 17.68 0.06 16.53
CA ALA A 9 18.79 -0.65 15.88
C ALA A 9 18.52 -0.89 14.38
N ARG A 10 17.31 -1.36 14.02
CA ARG A 10 16.92 -1.53 12.60
C ARG A 10 16.99 -0.22 11.82
N SER A 11 16.53 0.89 12.39
CA SER A 11 16.59 2.21 11.75
C SER A 11 18.03 2.68 11.52
N GLU A 12 18.93 2.42 12.47
CA GLU A 12 20.35 2.78 12.37
C GLU A 12 21.07 1.93 11.31
N VAL A 13 20.87 0.61 11.36
CA VAL A 13 21.44 -0.32 10.37
C VAL A 13 20.96 0.03 8.95
N ARG A 14 19.66 0.30 8.77
CA ARG A 14 19.10 0.73 7.48
C ARG A 14 19.79 1.97 6.94
N HIS A 15 19.96 3.00 7.76
CA HIS A 15 20.65 4.22 7.36
C HIS A 15 22.06 3.92 6.84
N ARG A 16 22.80 3.02 7.53
CA ARG A 16 24.13 2.59 7.09
C ARG A 16 24.08 1.78 5.80
N VAL A 17 23.15 0.83 5.68
CA VAL A 17 22.98 -0.01 4.47
C VAL A 17 22.66 0.84 3.25
N TRP A 18 21.72 1.79 3.36
CA TRP A 18 21.38 2.69 2.26
C TRP A 18 22.57 3.56 1.85
N SER A 19 23.34 4.07 2.82
CA SER A 19 24.57 4.81 2.53
C SER A 19 25.61 3.97 1.78
N LEU A 20 25.70 2.67 2.08
CA LEU A 20 26.63 1.76 1.40
C LEU A 20 26.12 1.29 0.04
N ALA A 21 24.81 1.18 -0.14
CA ALA A 21 24.18 0.79 -1.39
C ALA A 21 24.37 1.85 -2.50
N GLY A 22 24.57 3.11 -2.11
CA GLY A 22 24.83 4.20 -3.05
C GLY A 22 23.69 4.34 -4.06
N GLU A 23 24.00 4.26 -5.35
CA GLU A 23 23.02 4.37 -6.44
C GLU A 23 21.98 3.23 -6.43
N ASN A 24 22.25 2.11 -5.75
CA ASN A 24 21.32 0.99 -5.60
C ASN A 24 20.38 1.14 -4.39
N ALA A 25 20.45 2.25 -3.66
CA ALA A 25 19.56 2.52 -2.53
C ALA A 25 18.13 2.84 -3.01
N PRO A 26 17.10 2.56 -2.20
CA PRO A 26 15.70 2.78 -2.59
C PRO A 26 15.30 4.27 -2.65
N ASP A 27 16.20 5.17 -2.25
CA ASP A 27 16.03 6.61 -2.18
C ASP A 27 16.83 7.38 -3.24
N THR A 28 17.51 6.69 -4.18
CA THR A 28 18.34 7.30 -5.24
C THR A 28 17.56 8.32 -6.09
N ASP A 29 16.29 8.05 -6.38
CA ASP A 29 15.42 8.97 -7.15
C ASP A 29 14.85 10.13 -6.30
N GLY A 30 15.38 10.34 -5.09
CA GLY A 30 14.97 11.42 -4.18
C GLY A 30 13.64 11.19 -3.46
N GLN A 31 13.00 10.03 -3.65
CA GLN A 31 11.75 9.65 -2.99
C GLN A 31 11.75 8.18 -2.59
N VAL A 32 11.38 7.89 -1.34
CA VAL A 32 11.20 6.51 -0.83
C VAL A 32 9.74 6.09 -1.05
N THR A 33 9.51 4.93 -1.65
CA THR A 33 8.17 4.35 -1.75
C THR A 33 7.94 3.30 -0.67
N ILE A 34 6.84 3.42 0.08
CA ILE A 34 6.42 2.45 1.10
C ILE A 34 5.05 1.87 0.72
N ASP A 35 4.98 0.56 0.59
CA ASP A 35 3.75 -0.21 0.40
C ASP A 35 3.21 -0.68 1.75
N LEU A 36 1.96 -0.33 2.07
CA LEU A 36 1.21 -0.93 3.17
C LEU A 36 0.27 -2.01 2.63
N ASP A 37 0.23 -3.15 3.31
CA ASP A 37 -0.66 -4.25 2.93
C ASP A 37 -1.04 -5.13 4.13
N GLY A 38 -2.31 -5.55 4.15
CA GLY A 38 -2.92 -6.37 5.18
C GLY A 38 -2.71 -7.86 4.90
N VAL A 39 -2.32 -8.63 5.91
CA VAL A 39 -2.02 -10.04 5.75
C VAL A 39 -2.72 -10.88 6.82
N LEU A 40 -3.41 -11.94 6.40
CA LEU A 40 -3.99 -12.92 7.33
C LEU A 40 -2.92 -13.93 7.77
N VAL A 41 -2.81 -14.12 9.08
CA VAL A 41 -1.98 -15.16 9.68
C VAL A 41 -2.91 -16.13 10.39
N ILE A 42 -2.98 -17.36 9.88
CA ILE A 42 -3.89 -18.38 10.42
C ILE A 42 -3.33 -18.88 11.75
N ALA A 43 -4.21 -19.01 12.75
CA ALA A 43 -3.90 -19.64 14.02
C ALA A 43 -4.59 -21.01 14.08
N HIS A 44 -3.85 -22.01 14.56
CA HIS A 44 -4.36 -23.37 14.79
C HIS A 44 -4.57 -23.68 16.28
N SER A 45 -4.49 -22.64 17.12
CA SER A 45 -4.73 -22.72 18.57
C SER A 45 -5.20 -21.36 19.07
N ASP A 46 -5.87 -21.37 20.22
CA ASP A 46 -6.29 -20.16 20.90
C ASP A 46 -5.06 -19.36 21.35
N LYS A 47 -5.04 -18.10 20.93
CA LYS A 47 -4.00 -17.12 21.25
C LYS A 47 -4.70 -15.80 21.54
N GLN A 48 -4.07 -14.95 22.34
CA GLN A 48 -4.56 -13.60 22.54
C GLN A 48 -4.72 -12.89 21.18
N ASP A 49 -5.86 -12.22 21.01
CA ASP A 49 -6.27 -11.50 19.79
C ASP A 49 -6.52 -12.37 18.55
N ALA A 50 -6.40 -13.70 18.66
CA ALA A 50 -6.85 -14.58 17.59
C ALA A 50 -8.39 -14.55 17.54
N ALA A 51 -8.94 -14.30 16.35
CA ALA A 51 -10.38 -14.15 16.16
C ALA A 51 -10.80 -14.60 14.76
N ALA A 52 -12.11 -14.76 14.55
CA ALA A 52 -12.67 -14.99 13.22
C ALA A 52 -12.33 -13.82 12.29
N THR A 53 -11.90 -14.13 11.07
CA THR A 53 -11.51 -13.17 10.05
C THR A 53 -12.63 -12.95 9.05
N TRP A 54 -12.56 -11.85 8.29
CA TRP A 54 -13.52 -11.59 7.21
C TRP A 54 -13.53 -12.68 6.12
N LYS A 55 -12.40 -13.38 5.92
CA LYS A 55 -12.30 -14.53 4.99
C LYS A 55 -12.81 -15.83 5.59
N LYS A 56 -13.54 -15.79 6.71
CA LYS A 56 -14.08 -16.96 7.41
C LYS A 56 -12.98 -17.95 7.84
N THR A 57 -11.80 -17.43 8.18
CA THR A 57 -10.71 -18.17 8.82
C THR A 57 -10.56 -17.73 10.28
N TYR A 58 -9.62 -18.31 11.03
CA TYR A 58 -9.32 -17.93 12.41
C TYR A 58 -7.84 -17.57 12.55
N GLY A 59 -7.54 -16.46 13.23
CA GLY A 59 -6.17 -16.02 13.47
C GLY A 59 -6.02 -14.52 13.66
N HIS A 60 -5.01 -13.92 13.04
CA HIS A 60 -4.67 -12.51 13.17
C HIS A 60 -4.67 -11.82 11.80
N HIS A 61 -4.82 -10.49 11.81
CA HIS A 61 -4.84 -9.69 10.57
C HIS A 61 -3.80 -8.56 10.60
N PRO A 62 -2.50 -8.82 10.80
CA PRO A 62 -1.48 -7.78 10.83
C PRO A 62 -1.49 -6.88 9.58
N LEU A 63 -1.11 -5.62 9.77
CA LEU A 63 -0.84 -4.66 8.70
C LEU A 63 0.67 -4.47 8.58
N THR A 64 1.21 -4.72 7.40
CA THR A 64 2.66 -4.69 7.13
C THR A 64 3.01 -3.50 6.26
N ALA A 65 4.26 -3.05 6.35
CA ALA A 65 4.80 -2.00 5.49
C ALA A 65 6.21 -2.36 4.99
N PHE A 66 6.44 -2.14 3.70
CA PHE A 66 7.71 -2.42 3.04
C PHE A 66 8.18 -1.23 2.22
N VAL A 67 9.47 -0.92 2.27
CA VAL A 67 10.12 -0.04 1.28
C VAL A 67 10.25 -0.81 -0.04
N ASP A 68 9.85 -0.16 -1.13
CA ASP A 68 9.95 -0.68 -2.48
C ASP A 68 11.30 -0.31 -3.08
N HIS A 69 12.14 -1.32 -3.33
CA HIS A 69 13.46 -1.17 -3.97
C HIS A 69 13.38 -1.24 -5.51
N GLY A 70 12.18 -1.12 -6.08
CA GLY A 70 11.99 -1.17 -7.52
C GLY A 70 12.16 -2.56 -8.13
N PRO A 71 12.36 -2.65 -9.45
CA PRO A 71 12.59 -3.91 -10.15
C PRO A 71 13.88 -4.61 -9.67
N GLY A 72 13.82 -5.92 -9.42
CA GLY A 72 14.97 -6.72 -8.97
C GLY A 72 15.30 -6.62 -7.48
N GLY A 73 14.74 -5.64 -6.77
CA GLY A 73 14.88 -5.52 -5.32
C GLY A 73 13.92 -6.42 -4.55
N THR A 74 14.40 -7.06 -3.49
CA THR A 74 13.57 -7.89 -2.58
C THR A 74 12.58 -7.07 -1.76
N GLY A 75 12.78 -5.75 -1.67
CA GLY A 75 12.05 -4.85 -0.78
C GLY A 75 12.50 -5.01 0.67
N GLU A 76 12.21 -4.02 1.51
CA GLU A 76 12.69 -3.99 2.89
C GLU A 76 11.54 -3.78 3.87
N PRO A 77 11.31 -4.67 4.84
CA PRO A 77 10.27 -4.45 5.84
C PRO A 77 10.61 -3.27 6.75
N VAL A 78 9.63 -2.39 6.97
CA VAL A 78 9.77 -1.20 7.84
C VAL A 78 8.70 -1.12 8.93
N ALA A 79 7.60 -1.86 8.82
CA ALA A 79 6.68 -2.03 9.94
C ALA A 79 5.88 -3.32 9.84
N ALA A 80 5.46 -3.83 11.00
CA ALA A 80 4.40 -4.81 11.13
C ALA A 80 3.58 -4.48 12.38
N LEU A 81 2.32 -4.12 12.19
CA LEU A 81 1.36 -3.86 13.25
C LEU A 81 0.54 -5.14 13.48
N LEU A 82 0.73 -5.81 14.62
CA LEU A 82 -0.12 -6.93 15.01
C LEU A 82 -1.53 -6.43 15.32
N ARG A 83 -2.53 -7.04 14.68
CA ARG A 83 -3.95 -6.74 14.87
C ARG A 83 -4.75 -8.02 15.08
N PRO A 84 -5.89 -7.96 15.80
CA PRO A 84 -6.74 -9.13 15.98
C PRO A 84 -7.30 -9.64 14.65
N GLY A 85 -7.75 -10.90 14.62
CA GLY A 85 -8.30 -11.52 13.39
C GLY A 85 -9.52 -10.80 12.81
N ASN A 86 -10.33 -10.21 13.67
CA ASN A 86 -11.53 -9.45 13.33
C ASN A 86 -11.25 -7.96 13.07
N ALA A 87 -9.98 -7.53 13.01
CA ALA A 87 -9.64 -6.15 12.68
C ALA A 87 -10.13 -5.79 11.28
N GLY A 88 -10.86 -4.67 11.19
CA GLY A 88 -11.38 -4.15 9.93
C GLY A 88 -10.25 -3.81 8.96
N SER A 89 -10.36 -4.28 7.71
CA SER A 89 -9.35 -4.03 6.68
C SER A 89 -9.10 -2.54 6.49
N ASN A 90 -10.15 -1.72 6.55
CA ASN A 90 -10.15 -0.28 6.31
C ASN A 90 -10.04 0.58 7.57
N THR A 91 -9.59 0.04 8.71
CA THR A 91 -9.45 0.83 9.95
C THR A 91 -8.39 1.91 9.77
N ALA A 92 -8.80 3.19 9.71
CA ALA A 92 -7.88 4.29 9.44
C ALA A 92 -6.79 4.43 10.50
N ALA A 93 -7.13 4.24 11.79
CA ALA A 93 -6.18 4.31 12.89
C ALA A 93 -5.03 3.30 12.76
N ASP A 94 -5.29 2.11 12.21
CA ASP A 94 -4.26 1.09 11.97
C ASP A 94 -3.31 1.48 10.84
N HIS A 95 -3.85 2.04 9.76
CA HIS A 95 -3.06 2.55 8.64
C HIS A 95 -2.18 3.72 9.08
N ILE A 96 -2.74 4.66 9.85
CA ILE A 96 -2.00 5.77 10.46
C ILE A 96 -0.88 5.23 11.35
N SER A 97 -1.18 4.29 12.23
CA SER A 97 -0.20 3.71 13.16
C SER A 97 0.92 2.99 12.41
N THR A 98 0.58 2.20 11.39
CA THR A 98 1.54 1.48 10.55
C THR A 98 2.42 2.44 9.76
N ALA A 99 1.82 3.48 9.15
CA ALA A 99 2.57 4.51 8.45
C ALA A 99 3.52 5.28 9.39
N GLN A 100 3.10 5.59 10.62
CA GLN A 100 3.97 6.22 11.62
C GLN A 100 5.15 5.33 12.00
N LEU A 101 4.93 4.03 12.20
CA LEU A 101 5.98 3.07 12.48
C LEU A 101 6.97 2.97 11.31
N ALA A 102 6.47 2.91 10.08
CA ALA A 102 7.27 2.85 8.87
C ALA A 102 8.10 4.13 8.68
N LEU A 103 7.52 5.31 8.84
CA LEU A 103 8.25 6.58 8.74
C LEU A 103 9.33 6.70 9.83
N ALA A 104 9.08 6.17 11.03
CA ALA A 104 10.07 6.17 12.10
C ALA A 104 11.32 5.31 11.79
N GLN A 105 11.23 4.41 10.81
CA GLN A 105 12.34 3.59 10.32
C GLN A 105 13.20 4.29 9.25
N LEU A 106 12.72 5.39 8.65
CA LEU A 106 13.43 6.12 7.60
C LEU A 106 14.37 7.21 8.16
N PRO A 107 15.40 7.64 7.42
CA PRO A 107 16.13 8.87 7.71
C PRO A 107 15.18 10.07 7.88
N LYS A 108 15.55 11.04 8.74
CA LYS A 108 14.63 12.10 9.19
C LYS A 108 14.06 12.97 8.06
N HIS A 109 14.85 13.26 7.02
CA HIS A 109 14.41 14.11 5.91
C HIS A 109 13.28 13.44 5.10
N TYR A 110 13.35 12.13 4.86
CA TYR A 110 12.29 11.41 4.14
C TYR A 110 10.93 11.39 4.86
N ARG A 111 10.88 11.66 6.16
CA ARG A 111 9.64 11.54 6.95
C ARG A 111 8.58 12.60 6.64
N ARG A 112 8.93 13.64 5.85
CA ARG A 112 8.08 14.79 5.51
C ARG A 112 8.40 15.31 4.10
N GLY A 113 7.66 16.32 3.63
CA GLY A 113 8.05 17.12 2.46
C GLY A 113 7.94 16.42 1.10
N ARG A 114 7.04 15.45 0.97
CA ARG A 114 6.76 14.64 -0.23
C ARG A 114 7.91 13.75 -0.69
N GLN A 115 8.92 13.59 0.15
CA GLN A 115 10.06 12.68 -0.08
C GLN A 115 9.74 11.21 0.23
N THR A 116 8.54 10.92 0.73
CA THR A 116 8.03 9.55 0.89
C THR A 116 6.67 9.42 0.20
N LEU A 117 6.53 8.39 -0.64
CA LEU A 117 5.29 7.95 -1.26
C LEU A 117 4.71 6.77 -0.48
N ILE A 118 3.52 6.95 0.09
CA ILE A 118 2.75 5.85 0.69
C ILE A 118 1.82 5.25 -0.36
N ARG A 119 1.93 3.94 -0.62
CA ARG A 119 0.99 3.21 -1.47
C ARG A 119 0.21 2.19 -0.66
N THR A 120 -1.08 2.07 -0.96
CA THR A 120 -1.97 1.08 -0.36
C THR A 120 -2.96 0.56 -1.39
N ASP A 121 -3.58 -0.59 -1.13
CA ASP A 121 -4.78 -1.00 -1.85
C ASP A 121 -6.00 -0.15 -1.40
N SER A 122 -7.21 -0.58 -1.80
CA SER A 122 -8.45 0.10 -1.44
C SER A 122 -8.80 0.07 0.04
N ALA A 123 -8.16 -0.78 0.86
CA ALA A 123 -8.36 -0.77 2.30
C ALA A 123 -7.82 0.52 2.93
N GLY A 124 -6.76 1.11 2.36
CA GLY A 124 -6.26 2.42 2.76
C GLY A 124 -7.09 3.60 2.24
N GLY A 125 -8.04 3.39 1.32
CA GLY A 125 -8.87 4.42 0.66
C GLY A 125 -9.91 5.11 1.54
N THR A 126 -9.63 5.27 2.84
CA THR A 126 -10.52 5.96 3.78
C THR A 126 -10.22 7.44 3.87
N HIS A 127 -11.28 8.22 4.14
CA HIS A 127 -11.17 9.67 4.26
C HIS A 127 -10.17 10.09 5.34
N ASP A 128 -10.25 9.49 6.53
CA ASP A 128 -9.36 9.80 7.66
C ASP A 128 -7.89 9.52 7.35
N PHE A 129 -7.58 8.40 6.67
CA PHE A 129 -6.19 8.08 6.34
C PHE A 129 -5.64 9.01 5.26
N VAL A 130 -6.39 9.26 4.18
CA VAL A 130 -5.97 10.17 3.11
C VAL A 130 -5.83 11.60 3.62
N SER A 131 -6.76 12.07 4.46
CA SER A 131 -6.67 13.36 5.16
C SER A 131 -5.43 13.44 6.06
N TRP A 132 -5.11 12.35 6.76
CA TRP A 132 -3.89 12.28 7.57
C TRP A 132 -2.62 12.35 6.71
N LEU A 133 -2.57 11.67 5.56
CA LEU A 133 -1.44 11.71 4.61
C LEU A 133 -1.23 13.13 4.05
N ALA A 134 -2.32 13.80 3.71
CA ALA A 134 -2.33 15.13 3.10
C ALA A 134 -2.13 16.30 4.08
N ARG A 135 -2.18 16.03 5.40
CA ARG A 135 -2.12 17.08 6.44
C ARG A 135 -0.89 17.98 6.31
N ARG A 136 -1.12 19.30 6.41
CA ARG A 136 -0.05 20.32 6.41
C ARG A 136 0.99 20.02 7.49
N GLY A 137 2.27 20.27 7.18
CA GLY A 137 3.40 20.00 8.08
C GLY A 137 3.93 18.56 8.02
N ARG A 138 3.22 17.62 7.38
CA ARG A 138 3.77 16.31 6.99
C ARG A 138 4.03 16.26 5.49
N TRP A 139 3.00 16.57 4.70
CA TRP A 139 3.03 16.54 3.22
C TRP A 139 3.60 15.21 2.69
N LEU A 140 2.95 14.07 2.92
CA LEU A 140 3.40 12.84 2.25
C LEU A 140 2.89 12.80 0.82
N SER A 141 3.64 12.14 -0.07
CA SER A 141 3.09 11.70 -1.35
C SER A 141 2.25 10.44 -1.10
N TYR A 142 1.16 10.26 -1.84
CA TYR A 142 0.36 9.03 -1.74
C TYR A 142 -0.15 8.53 -3.08
N SER A 143 -0.37 7.21 -3.14
CA SER A 143 -1.08 6.52 -4.21
C SER A 143 -1.91 5.38 -3.58
N VAL A 144 -3.16 5.69 -3.27
CA VAL A 144 -4.02 4.88 -2.41
C VAL A 144 -5.17 4.33 -3.26
N GLY A 145 -5.36 3.01 -3.27
CA GLY A 145 -6.49 2.42 -3.98
C GLY A 145 -7.80 2.98 -3.46
N MET A 146 -8.79 3.09 -4.33
CA MET A 146 -10.12 3.60 -3.98
C MET A 146 -11.17 2.56 -4.37
N THR A 147 -12.17 2.38 -3.50
CA THR A 147 -13.33 1.56 -3.84
C THR A 147 -14.10 2.28 -4.95
N VAL A 148 -14.38 1.59 -6.05
CA VAL A 148 -15.25 2.09 -7.11
C VAL A 148 -16.68 2.10 -6.57
N THR A 149 -17.22 3.29 -6.33
CA THR A 149 -18.61 3.51 -5.94
C THR A 149 -19.48 3.72 -7.17
N GLU A 150 -20.80 3.68 -6.99
CA GLU A 150 -21.76 4.02 -8.05
C GLU A 150 -21.46 5.41 -8.65
N ALA A 151 -21.21 6.41 -7.81
CA ALA A 151 -20.88 7.76 -8.28
C ALA A 151 -19.61 7.78 -9.15
N ILE A 152 -18.56 7.03 -8.78
CA ILE A 152 -17.35 6.91 -9.62
C ILE A 152 -17.71 6.24 -10.94
N HIS A 153 -18.48 5.16 -10.90
CA HIS A 153 -18.91 4.43 -12.10
C HIS A 153 -19.71 5.31 -13.06
N GLU A 154 -20.69 6.07 -12.58
CA GLU A 154 -21.46 7.02 -13.38
C GLU A 154 -20.58 8.08 -14.07
N HIS A 155 -19.49 8.51 -13.43
CA HIS A 155 -18.54 9.43 -14.05
C HIS A 155 -17.66 8.73 -15.09
N VAL A 156 -17.23 7.49 -14.82
CA VAL A 156 -16.47 6.67 -15.79
C VAL A 156 -17.24 6.51 -17.09
N LEU A 157 -18.55 6.26 -17.04
CA LEU A 157 -19.41 6.12 -18.22
C LEU A 157 -19.50 7.40 -19.08
N LYS A 158 -19.20 8.57 -18.49
CA LYS A 158 -19.25 9.87 -19.16
C LYS A 158 -17.87 10.30 -19.70
N VAL A 159 -16.80 9.55 -19.44
CA VAL A 159 -15.45 9.90 -19.91
C VAL A 159 -15.38 9.71 -21.44
N PRO A 160 -15.11 10.78 -22.22
CA PRO A 160 -15.07 10.69 -23.67
C PRO A 160 -13.85 9.87 -24.13
N ALA A 161 -13.98 9.20 -25.29
CA ALA A 161 -12.92 8.33 -25.83
C ALA A 161 -11.52 8.98 -25.87
N PRO A 162 -11.34 10.25 -26.27
CA PRO A 162 -10.02 10.89 -26.31
C PRO A 162 -9.39 11.16 -24.94
N ALA A 163 -10.17 11.14 -23.85
CA ALA A 163 -9.64 11.32 -22.50
C ALA A 163 -9.02 10.03 -21.92
N TRP A 164 -9.25 8.88 -22.57
CA TRP A 164 -8.61 7.63 -22.21
C TRP A 164 -7.21 7.54 -22.84
N THR A 165 -6.20 7.40 -22.00
CA THR A 165 -4.81 7.15 -22.41
C THR A 165 -4.51 5.66 -22.25
N ALA A 166 -3.72 5.07 -23.16
CA ALA A 166 -3.26 3.69 -22.98
C ALA A 166 -2.44 3.57 -21.68
N ALA A 167 -2.67 2.50 -20.91
CA ALA A 167 -1.77 2.15 -19.82
C ALA A 167 -0.40 1.74 -20.39
N VAL A 168 0.65 1.78 -19.57
CA VAL A 168 2.02 1.47 -20.00
C VAL A 168 2.61 0.33 -19.19
N GLU A 169 3.51 -0.43 -19.81
CA GLU A 169 4.35 -1.43 -19.17
C GLU A 169 5.65 -0.83 -18.62
N THR A 170 6.39 -1.60 -17.85
CA THR A 170 7.65 -1.16 -17.23
C THR A 170 8.75 -0.81 -18.24
N ASN A 171 8.65 -1.31 -19.47
CA ASN A 171 9.53 -0.96 -20.59
C ASN A 171 9.05 0.30 -21.36
N GLY A 172 7.96 0.93 -20.94
CA GLY A 172 7.37 2.12 -21.56
C GLY A 172 6.43 1.82 -22.73
N GLU A 173 6.28 0.57 -23.13
CA GLU A 173 5.35 0.20 -24.21
C GLU A 173 3.90 0.28 -23.74
N ALA A 174 2.98 0.49 -24.68
CA ALA A 174 1.55 0.47 -24.39
C ALA A 174 1.12 -0.93 -23.96
N ARG A 175 0.37 -1.01 -22.86
CA ARG A 175 -0.25 -2.25 -22.39
C ARG A 175 -1.53 -2.50 -23.17
N ASP A 176 -1.58 -3.62 -23.88
CA ASP A 176 -2.80 -4.03 -24.58
C ASP A 176 -3.96 -4.26 -23.59
N GLY A 177 -5.15 -3.82 -23.99
CA GLY A 177 -6.38 -4.03 -23.23
C GLY A 177 -6.53 -3.22 -21.95
N ALA A 178 -5.69 -2.21 -21.68
CA ALA A 178 -5.81 -1.36 -20.49
C ALA A 178 -5.70 0.13 -20.82
N TRP A 179 -6.59 0.92 -20.25
CA TRP A 179 -6.64 2.37 -20.42
C TRP A 179 -6.87 3.09 -19.10
N VAL A 180 -6.38 4.31 -19.01
CA VAL A 180 -6.45 5.15 -17.83
C VAL A 180 -7.04 6.51 -18.17
N ALA A 181 -7.79 7.07 -17.23
CA ALA A 181 -8.32 8.42 -17.30
C ALA A 181 -8.26 9.07 -15.92
N GLU A 182 -8.31 10.40 -15.89
CA GLU A 182 -8.43 11.16 -14.64
C GLU A 182 -9.85 11.68 -14.49
N LEU A 183 -10.47 11.38 -13.36
CA LEU A 183 -11.77 11.93 -12.99
C LEU A 183 -11.56 13.22 -12.19
N THR A 184 -12.37 14.23 -12.53
CA THR A 184 -12.36 15.55 -11.89
C THR A 184 -13.78 15.96 -11.51
N GLY A 185 -13.93 17.11 -10.86
CA GLY A 185 -15.22 17.66 -10.46
C GLY A 185 -15.65 17.28 -9.03
N THR A 186 -16.95 17.26 -8.79
CA THR A 186 -17.57 17.15 -7.45
C THR A 186 -17.32 15.81 -6.75
N LEU A 187 -16.84 14.79 -7.47
CA LEU A 187 -16.39 13.52 -6.87
C LEU A 187 -15.30 13.69 -5.81
N LEU A 188 -14.55 14.79 -5.90
CA LEU A 188 -13.44 15.10 -4.99
C LEU A 188 -13.86 16.03 -3.85
N ASP A 189 -15.14 16.40 -3.78
CA ASP A 189 -15.66 17.25 -2.71
C ASP A 189 -15.49 16.56 -1.37
N GLY A 190 -15.05 17.33 -0.38
CA GLY A 190 -14.70 16.84 0.96
C GLY A 190 -13.34 16.14 1.05
N TRP A 191 -12.72 15.72 -0.05
CA TRP A 191 -11.37 15.15 -0.02
C TRP A 191 -10.27 16.23 0.10
N PRO A 192 -9.03 15.86 0.46
CA PRO A 192 -7.94 16.83 0.57
C PRO A 192 -7.67 17.60 -0.72
N LYS A 193 -7.41 18.91 -0.58
CA LYS A 193 -7.09 19.78 -1.72
C LYS A 193 -5.89 19.25 -2.51
N GLY A 194 -6.04 19.20 -3.83
CA GLY A 194 -5.00 18.71 -4.74
C GLY A 194 -4.94 17.18 -4.85
N MET A 195 -5.91 16.46 -4.28
CA MET A 195 -6.13 15.06 -4.62
C MET A 195 -6.57 14.94 -6.08
N ARG A 196 -6.04 13.92 -6.76
CA ARG A 196 -6.38 13.48 -8.10
C ARG A 196 -6.96 12.07 -7.99
N LEU A 197 -7.97 11.75 -8.81
CA LEU A 197 -8.56 10.41 -8.87
C LEU A 197 -8.32 9.83 -10.26
N ILE A 198 -7.50 8.78 -10.32
CA ILE A 198 -7.17 8.09 -11.56
C ILE A 198 -7.99 6.82 -11.63
N VAL A 199 -8.66 6.60 -12.75
CA VAL A 199 -9.40 5.38 -13.05
C VAL A 199 -8.69 4.59 -14.13
N ARG A 200 -8.83 3.28 -14.03
CA ARG A 200 -8.27 2.31 -14.98
C ARG A 200 -9.37 1.35 -15.37
N LYS A 201 -9.55 1.17 -16.67
CA LYS A 201 -10.34 0.09 -17.25
C LYS A 201 -9.41 -0.92 -17.89
N GLU A 202 -9.65 -2.21 -17.64
CA GLU A 202 -8.87 -3.30 -18.21
C GLU A 202 -9.79 -4.42 -18.70
N ARG A 203 -9.47 -4.99 -19.86
CA ARG A 203 -10.09 -6.23 -20.35
C ARG A 203 -9.87 -7.34 -19.35
N THR A 204 -10.96 -7.87 -18.81
CA THR A 204 -10.86 -9.02 -17.92
C THR A 204 -10.31 -10.24 -18.65
N HIS A 205 -9.52 -11.05 -17.95
CA HIS A 205 -9.11 -12.35 -18.48
C HIS A 205 -10.34 -13.24 -18.74
N PRO A 206 -10.27 -14.13 -19.75
CA PRO A 206 -11.36 -15.07 -20.04
C PRO A 206 -11.79 -15.84 -18.78
N GLY A 207 -13.10 -15.80 -18.47
CA GLY A 207 -13.68 -16.49 -17.31
C GLY A 207 -13.76 -15.68 -16.01
N ALA A 208 -13.29 -14.44 -15.98
CA ALA A 208 -13.50 -13.58 -14.81
C ALA A 208 -14.96 -13.12 -14.71
N GLN A 209 -15.53 -13.17 -13.50
CA GLN A 209 -16.85 -12.60 -13.23
C GLN A 209 -16.72 -11.07 -13.08
N LEU A 210 -17.44 -10.35 -13.95
CA LEU A 210 -17.57 -8.90 -13.86
C LEU A 210 -18.44 -8.51 -12.66
N ARG A 211 -18.13 -7.37 -12.06
CA ARG A 211 -18.91 -6.74 -10.99
C ARG A 211 -19.93 -5.78 -11.59
N ILE A 212 -20.94 -5.40 -10.81
CA ILE A 212 -21.91 -4.34 -11.18
C ILE A 212 -21.18 -3.03 -11.53
N THR A 213 -20.05 -2.76 -10.88
CA THR A 213 -19.21 -1.58 -11.11
C THR A 213 -18.28 -1.69 -12.33
N ASP A 214 -18.37 -2.77 -13.10
CA ASP A 214 -17.61 -2.90 -14.34
C ASP A 214 -18.38 -2.20 -15.49
N ALA A 215 -17.65 -1.68 -16.47
CA ALA A 215 -18.21 -0.90 -17.57
C ALA A 215 -17.67 -1.40 -18.90
N ASP A 216 -18.51 -1.47 -19.93
CA ASP A 216 -18.13 -1.93 -21.27
C ASP A 216 -17.46 -3.33 -21.29
N GLY A 217 -17.85 -4.22 -20.38
CA GLY A 217 -17.22 -5.54 -20.24
C GLY A 217 -15.77 -5.50 -19.71
N MET A 218 -15.34 -4.38 -19.14
CA MET A 218 -14.01 -4.16 -18.61
C MET A 218 -14.04 -3.91 -17.10
N ARG A 219 -13.03 -4.44 -16.42
CA ARG A 219 -12.86 -4.25 -14.98
C ARG A 219 -12.45 -2.82 -14.69
N ILE A 220 -13.18 -2.16 -13.79
CA ILE A 220 -12.84 -0.81 -13.33
C ILE A 220 -12.11 -0.86 -11.99
N THR A 221 -11.03 -0.11 -11.90
CA THR A 221 -10.28 0.15 -10.67
C THR A 221 -9.96 1.63 -10.58
N SER A 222 -9.76 2.16 -9.37
CA SER A 222 -9.38 3.54 -9.18
C SER A 222 -8.40 3.71 -8.04
N PHE A 223 -7.62 4.79 -8.08
CA PHE A 223 -6.72 5.18 -7.00
C PHE A 223 -6.63 6.69 -6.89
N ALA A 224 -6.47 7.17 -5.65
CA ALA A 224 -6.25 8.56 -5.34
C ALA A 224 -4.74 8.86 -5.22
N THR A 225 -4.30 10.00 -5.73
CA THR A 225 -2.93 10.47 -5.58
C THR A 225 -2.87 11.99 -5.41
N ASN A 226 -1.83 12.52 -4.79
CA ASN A 226 -1.54 13.96 -4.74
C ASN A 226 -0.29 14.35 -5.54
N THR A 227 0.17 13.46 -6.43
CA THR A 227 1.36 13.73 -7.26
C THR A 227 0.98 14.66 -8.42
N PRO A 228 1.51 15.89 -8.46
CA PRO A 228 1.24 16.82 -9.54
C PRO A 228 2.08 16.46 -10.77
N ASP A 229 1.68 16.97 -11.94
CA ASP A 229 2.49 17.09 -13.16
C ASP A 229 3.13 15.80 -13.71
N ARG A 230 2.68 14.63 -13.23
CA ARG A 230 3.07 13.32 -13.76
C ARG A 230 2.00 12.79 -14.72
N PRO A 231 2.38 12.24 -15.89
CA PRO A 231 1.46 11.57 -16.79
C PRO A 231 0.62 10.49 -16.10
N ILE A 232 -0.66 10.40 -16.46
CA ILE A 232 -1.60 9.49 -15.79
C ILE A 232 -1.25 8.01 -16.00
N ALA A 233 -0.65 7.67 -17.14
CA ALA A 233 -0.14 6.33 -17.43
C ALA A 233 1.01 5.93 -16.49
N GLU A 234 1.94 6.84 -16.21
CA GLU A 234 3.03 6.60 -15.26
C GLU A 234 2.53 6.52 -13.81
N LEU A 235 1.51 7.31 -13.46
CA LEU A 235 0.86 7.24 -12.15
C LEU A 235 0.19 5.88 -11.94
N GLU A 236 -0.53 5.39 -12.95
CA GLU A 236 -1.14 4.06 -12.91
C GLU A 236 -0.08 2.98 -12.80
N LEU A 237 0.97 3.00 -13.63
CA LEU A 237 2.04 2.02 -13.56
C LEU A 237 2.65 2.02 -12.15
N ARG A 238 2.98 3.19 -11.61
CA ARG A 238 3.51 3.31 -10.25
C ARG A 238 2.53 2.79 -9.20
N HIS A 239 1.23 2.93 -9.37
CA HIS A 239 0.25 2.32 -8.45
C HIS A 239 0.20 0.80 -8.61
N ARG A 240 0.13 0.30 -9.85
CA ARG A 240 0.06 -1.13 -10.19
C ARG A 240 1.25 -1.92 -9.63
N LEU A 241 2.43 -1.33 -9.63
CA LEU A 241 3.65 -1.94 -9.07
C LEU A 241 3.60 -2.15 -7.54
N ARG A 242 2.59 -1.64 -6.83
CA ARG A 242 2.29 -2.03 -5.43
C ARG A 242 2.10 -3.54 -5.28
N ALA A 243 1.71 -4.26 -6.34
CA ALA A 243 1.61 -5.72 -6.35
C ALA A 243 2.90 -6.42 -5.88
N ARG A 244 4.08 -5.78 -5.98
CA ARG A 244 5.33 -6.29 -5.38
C ARG A 244 5.25 -6.52 -3.87
N ALA A 245 4.35 -5.83 -3.16
CA ALA A 245 4.12 -6.08 -1.73
C ALA A 245 3.65 -7.52 -1.45
N GLU A 246 2.95 -8.17 -2.39
CA GLU A 246 2.50 -9.55 -2.25
C GLU A 246 3.68 -10.53 -2.24
N ASP A 247 4.70 -10.28 -3.07
CA ASP A 247 5.93 -11.08 -3.09
C ASP A 247 6.69 -10.94 -1.76
N ARG A 248 6.70 -9.74 -1.17
CA ARG A 248 7.31 -9.47 0.13
C ARG A 248 6.58 -10.15 1.27
N ILE A 249 5.25 -10.16 1.22
CA ILE A 249 4.43 -10.95 2.14
C ILE A 249 4.73 -12.45 1.98
N ARG A 250 4.94 -12.94 0.75
CA ARG A 250 5.33 -14.33 0.50
C ARG A 250 6.68 -14.65 1.13
N ALA A 251 7.67 -13.78 0.99
CA ALA A 251 8.97 -13.90 1.66
C ALA A 251 8.81 -13.87 3.20
N ALA A 252 8.02 -12.94 3.74
CA ALA A 252 7.76 -12.84 5.17
C ALA A 252 7.14 -14.12 5.73
N ARG A 253 6.24 -14.75 4.96
CA ARG A 253 5.66 -16.05 5.29
C ARG A 253 6.72 -17.15 5.35
N ALA A 254 7.66 -17.16 4.42
CA ALA A 254 8.76 -18.12 4.42
C ALA A 254 9.71 -17.92 5.61
N THR A 255 9.87 -16.69 6.10
CA THR A 255 10.77 -16.35 7.22
C THR A 255 10.08 -16.27 8.59
N GLY A 256 8.82 -16.74 8.71
CA GLY A 256 8.16 -16.93 10.01
C GLY A 256 6.79 -16.28 10.19
N LEU A 257 6.26 -15.54 9.21
CA LEU A 257 4.92 -14.93 9.28
C LEU A 257 3.77 -15.94 9.03
N ARG A 258 4.06 -17.18 8.63
CA ARG A 258 3.01 -18.21 8.44
C ARG A 258 2.24 -18.51 9.73
N ASN A 259 2.87 -18.37 10.88
CA ASN A 259 2.27 -18.63 12.19
C ASN A 259 2.87 -17.68 13.23
N LEU A 260 2.04 -17.20 14.15
CA LEU A 260 2.49 -16.49 15.35
C LEU A 260 2.65 -17.52 16.48
N PRO A 261 3.88 -17.83 16.94
CA PRO A 261 4.12 -19.02 17.75
C PRO A 261 3.72 -18.88 19.23
N LEU A 262 3.47 -17.66 19.71
CA LEU A 262 3.33 -17.39 21.15
C LEU A 262 1.87 -17.13 21.51
N HIS A 263 1.49 -17.41 22.76
CA HIS A 263 0.11 -17.19 23.20
C HIS A 263 -0.22 -15.70 23.39
N ARG A 264 0.70 -14.92 23.98
CA ARG A 264 0.46 -13.51 24.31
C ARG A 264 0.79 -12.59 23.14
N ALA A 265 -0.06 -11.61 22.91
CA ALA A 265 0.11 -10.63 21.82
C ALA A 265 1.39 -9.81 21.96
N ALA A 266 1.79 -9.46 23.18
CA ALA A 266 3.04 -8.74 23.44
C ALA A 266 4.29 -9.51 22.97
N GLN A 267 4.28 -10.84 23.08
CA GLN A 267 5.38 -11.69 22.63
C GLN A 267 5.34 -11.84 21.10
N ASN A 268 4.14 -12.01 20.52
CA ASN A 268 4.00 -12.04 19.05
C ASN A 268 4.36 -10.70 18.38
N LYS A 269 4.21 -9.56 19.06
CA LYS A 269 4.76 -8.28 18.59
C LYS A 269 6.29 -8.33 18.45
N VAL A 270 6.99 -9.01 19.36
CA VAL A 270 8.45 -9.22 19.25
C VAL A 270 8.76 -10.20 18.12
N TRP A 271 7.98 -11.27 17.97
CA TRP A 271 8.11 -12.20 16.84
C TRP A 271 8.02 -11.51 15.49
N LEU A 272 7.08 -10.57 15.32
CA LEU A 272 6.98 -9.76 14.10
C LEU A 272 8.22 -8.89 13.86
N GLU A 273 8.89 -8.40 14.89
CA GLU A 273 10.17 -7.70 14.70
C GLU A 273 11.29 -8.65 14.25
N ILE A 274 11.31 -9.90 14.76
CA ILE A 274 12.27 -10.93 14.34
C ILE A 274 12.06 -11.31 12.87
N VAL A 275 10.82 -11.53 12.44
CA VAL A 275 10.48 -11.79 11.03
C VAL A 275 10.99 -10.66 10.13
N GLN A 276 10.85 -9.40 10.57
CA GLN A 276 11.35 -8.25 9.82
C GLN A 276 12.88 -8.12 9.79
N ILE A 277 13.62 -8.79 10.68
CA ILE A 277 15.09 -8.84 10.65
C ILE A 277 15.57 -9.97 9.73
N ALA A 278 14.81 -11.05 9.63
CA ALA A 278 15.15 -12.22 8.81
C ALA A 278 14.84 -12.05 7.30
N LEU A 279 14.01 -11.06 6.97
CA LEU A 279 13.65 -10.63 5.62
C LEU A 279 14.73 -9.75 5.01
#